data_AF-A0A959PX73-F1
#
_entry.id   AF-A0A959PX73-F1
#
_cell.length_a   1.000
_cell.length_b   1.000
_cell.length_c   1.000
_cell.angle_alpha   90.00
_cell.angle_beta   90.00
_cell.angle_gamma   90.00
#
_symmetry.space_group_name_H-M   'P 1'
#
loop_
_entity.id
_entity.type
_entity.pdbx_description
1 polymer ?
#
loop_
_entity_poly.entity_id
_entity_poly.type
_entity_poly.pdbx_seq_one_letter_code
_entity_poly.pdbx_strand_id
1 'polypeptide(L)' 'MNFTRTTFTLTLLLLILCAGLYAQSEEDQWVEEQFNQLSLDERIGQLFMIRAHSNLGPDHVAEVERQIRQYHVGGLCF' A
#
# COMPACT_ATOMS: atom_id res chain seq x y z
N MET A 1 28.99 41.04 -3.34
CA MET A 1 28.02 40.65 -2.29
C MET A 1 26.74 39.98 -2.83
N ASN A 2 26.31 40.25 -4.07
CA ASN A 2 25.12 39.61 -4.65
C ASN A 2 25.37 38.16 -5.11
N PHE A 3 26.55 37.86 -5.67
CA PHE A 3 26.90 36.51 -6.14
C PHE A 3 26.80 35.47 -5.03
N THR A 4 27.44 35.71 -3.88
CA THR A 4 27.41 34.81 -2.71
C THR A 4 26.00 34.60 -2.17
N ARG A 5 25.11 35.61 -2.26
CA ARG A 5 23.70 35.48 -1.86
C ARG A 5 22.93 34.58 -2.82
N THR A 6 23.12 34.75 -4.13
CA THR A 6 22.46 33.92 -5.15
C THR A 6 22.90 32.46 -5.07
N THR A 7 24.20 32.19 -4.86
CA THR A 7 24.70 30.83 -4.70
C THR A 7 24.11 30.16 -3.46
N PHE A 8 24.05 30.89 -2.33
CA PHE A 8 23.50 30.37 -1.07
C PHE A 8 21.99 30.10 -1.16
N THR A 9 21.24 30.95 -1.86
CA THR A 9 19.80 30.71 -2.09
C THR A 9 19.55 29.51 -2.99
N LEU A 10 20.39 29.30 -4.03
CA LEU A 10 20.26 28.15 -4.92
C LEU A 10 20.62 26.83 -4.24
N THR A 11 21.66 26.81 -3.40
CA THR A 11 22.02 25.61 -2.64
C THR A 11 20.98 25.28 -1.57
N LEU A 12 20.40 26.29 -0.92
CA LEU A 12 19.31 26.08 0.04
C LEU A 12 18.05 25.53 -0.64
N LEU A 13 17.70 26.04 -1.82
CA LEU A 13 16.56 25.55 -2.60
C LEU A 13 16.80 24.09 -3.06
N LEU A 14 18.02 23.77 -3.49
CA LEU A 14 18.40 22.41 -3.90
C LEU A 14 18.34 21.42 -2.74
N LEU A 15 18.79 21.81 -1.54
CA LEU A 15 18.71 20.96 -0.34
C LEU A 15 17.27 20.65 0.07
N ILE A 16 16.37 21.64 -0.03
CA ILE A 16 14.94 21.45 0.29
C ILE A 16 14.28 20.49 -0.71
N LEU A 17 14.61 20.59 -1.99
CA LEU A 17 14.14 19.67 -3.04
C LEU A 17 14.65 18.24 -2.81
N CYS A 18 15.94 18.08 -2.50
CA CYS A 18 16.51 16.77 -2.21
C CYS A 18 15.84 16.11 -0.99
N ALA A 19 15.63 16.86 0.10
CA ALA A 19 14.99 16.30 1.30
C ALA A 19 13.55 15.80 1.05
N GLY A 20 12.78 16.47 0.17
CA GLY A 20 11.44 16.04 -0.20
C GLY A 20 11.39 14.74 -1.03
N LEU A 21 12.44 14.46 -1.83
CA LEU A 21 12.53 13.26 -2.66
C LEU A 21 12.92 12.01 -1.87
N TYR A 22 13.70 12.15 -0.79
CA TYR A 22 14.12 11.04 0.08
C TYR A 22 13.11 10.72 1.20
N ALA A 23 11.93 11.36 1.19
CA ALA A 23 10.93 11.16 2.24
C ALA A 23 10.14 9.84 2.12
N GLN A 24 10.16 9.19 0.94
CA GLN A 24 9.50 7.90 0.73
C GLN A 24 10.42 6.75 1.14
N SER A 25 9.91 5.85 1.98
CA SER A 25 10.65 4.64 2.36
C SER A 25 10.62 3.59 1.24
N GLU A 26 11.54 2.63 1.27
CA GLU A 26 11.50 1.49 0.33
C GLU A 26 10.20 0.68 0.51
N GLU A 27 9.67 0.63 1.74
CA GLU A 27 8.38 0.01 2.05
C GLU A 27 7.22 0.71 1.35
N ASP A 28 7.20 2.06 1.34
CA ASP A 28 6.15 2.83 0.66
C ASP A 28 6.15 2.57 -0.85
N GLN A 29 7.34 2.48 -1.46
CA GLN A 29 7.46 2.18 -2.88
C GLN A 29 6.91 0.79 -3.21
N TRP A 30 7.26 -0.23 -2.43
CA TRP A 30 6.73 -1.58 -2.63
C TRP A 30 5.20 -1.61 -2.49
N VAL A 31 4.64 -0.96 -1.47
CA VAL A 31 3.18 -0.89 -1.27
C VAL A 31 2.50 -0.24 -2.47
N GLU A 32 3.04 0.88 -2.96
CA GLU A 32 2.52 1.60 -4.13
C GLU A 32 2.56 0.73 -5.39
N GLU A 33 3.66 0.02 -5.63
CA GLU A 33 3.81 -0.90 -6.76
C GLU A 33 2.81 -2.06 -6.72
N GLN A 34 2.58 -2.66 -5.55
CA GLN A 34 1.57 -3.72 -5.40
C GLN A 34 0.15 -3.17 -5.57
N PHE A 35 -0.16 -2.05 -4.93
CA PHE A 35 -1.49 -1.45 -4.96
C PHE A 35 -1.89 -1.01 -6.37
N ASN A 36 -0.94 -0.54 -7.18
CA ASN A 36 -1.16 -0.12 -8.56
C ASN A 36 -1.33 -1.28 -9.55
N GLN A 37 -0.99 -2.51 -9.17
CA GLN A 37 -1.28 -3.70 -9.99
C GLN A 37 -2.71 -4.21 -9.82
N LEU A 38 -3.41 -3.80 -8.76
CA LEU A 38 -4.78 -4.24 -8.47
C LEU A 38 -5.81 -3.55 -9.35
N SER A 39 -6.77 -4.32 -9.86
CA SER A 39 -8.02 -3.79 -10.41
C SER A 39 -8.86 -3.09 -9.33
N LEU A 40 -9.85 -2.29 -9.75
CA LEU A 40 -10.76 -1.62 -8.81
C LEU A 40 -11.48 -2.62 -7.90
N ASP A 41 -11.92 -3.75 -8.44
CA ASP A 41 -12.62 -4.79 -7.68
C ASP A 41 -11.70 -5.46 -6.66
N GLU A 42 -10.44 -5.74 -7.01
CA GLU A 42 -9.45 -6.27 -6.07
C GLU A 42 -9.12 -5.27 -4.96
N ARG A 43 -9.01 -3.97 -5.28
CA ARG A 43 -8.82 -2.91 -4.27
C ARG A 43 -9.99 -2.85 -3.30
N ILE A 44 -11.22 -2.99 -3.79
CA ILE A 44 -12.42 -3.06 -2.94
C ILE A 44 -12.39 -4.35 -2.10
N GLY A 45 -11.97 -5.47 -2.68
CA GLY A 45 -11.80 -6.75 -1.99
C GLY A 45 -10.90 -6.68 -0.77
N GLN A 46 -9.82 -5.89 -0.85
CA GLN A 46 -8.91 -5.65 0.28
C GLN A 46 -9.58 -4.97 1.49
N LEU A 47 -10.75 -4.32 1.32
CA LEU A 47 -11.52 -3.72 2.42
C LEU A 47 -12.42 -4.73 3.16
N PHE A 48 -12.56 -5.94 2.62
CA PHE A 48 -13.38 -6.98 3.23
C PHE A 48 -12.60 -7.83 4.22
N MET A 49 -13.30 -8.23 5.30
CA MET A 49 -12.81 -9.18 6.29
C MET A 49 -13.89 -10.20 6.59
N ILE A 50 -13.60 -11.48 6.33
CA ILE A 50 -14.57 -12.59 6.49
C ILE A 50 -14.24 -13.48 7.68
N ARG A 51 -15.24 -14.20 8.18
CA ARG A 51 -15.12 -15.05 9.37
C ARG A 51 -14.73 -16.49 9.01
N ALA A 52 -13.63 -16.97 9.57
CA ALA A 52 -13.06 -18.29 9.31
C ALA A 52 -13.19 -19.18 10.56
N HIS A 53 -14.40 -19.66 10.83
CA HIS A 53 -14.68 -20.53 11.97
C HIS A 53 -14.09 -21.94 11.78
N SER A 54 -13.22 -22.37 12.70
CA SER A 54 -12.53 -23.66 12.64
C SER A 54 -13.41 -24.87 12.98
N ASN A 55 -14.58 -24.66 13.59
CA ASN A 55 -15.46 -25.71 14.09
C ASN A 55 -16.66 -26.01 13.17
N LEU A 56 -16.76 -25.37 12.00
CA LEU A 56 -17.90 -25.52 11.07
C LEU A 56 -17.69 -26.57 9.97
N GLY A 57 -16.54 -27.27 9.98
CA GLY A 57 -16.28 -28.40 9.09
C GLY A 57 -15.91 -28.02 7.64
N PRO A 58 -15.76 -29.04 6.75
CA PRO A 58 -15.17 -28.86 5.42
C PRO A 58 -15.95 -27.95 4.47
N ASP A 59 -17.28 -27.98 4.52
CA ASP A 59 -18.11 -27.15 3.65
C ASP A 59 -17.94 -25.65 3.93
N HIS A 60 -17.80 -25.28 5.21
CA HIS A 60 -17.50 -23.91 5.61
C HIS A 60 -16.12 -23.47 5.13
N VAL A 61 -15.12 -24.36 5.22
CA VAL A 61 -13.77 -24.08 4.71
C VAL A 61 -13.81 -23.86 3.21
N ALA A 62 -14.50 -24.71 2.45
CA ALA A 62 -14.65 -24.56 1.00
C ALA A 62 -15.35 -23.26 0.61
N GLU A 63 -16.37 -22.84 1.37
CA GLU A 63 -17.04 -21.56 1.16
C GLU A 63 -16.12 -20.36 1.45
N VAL A 64 -15.36 -20.39 2.55
CA VAL A 64 -14.36 -19.35 2.85
C VAL A 64 -13.29 -19.28 1.77
N GLU A 65 -12.76 -20.42 1.31
CA GLU A 65 -11.80 -20.48 0.21
C GLU A 65 -12.36 -19.90 -1.09
N ARG A 66 -13.63 -20.21 -1.40
CA ARG A 66 -14.32 -19.65 -2.56
C ARG A 66 -14.44 -18.12 -2.46
N GLN A 67 -14.80 -17.61 -1.29
CA GLN A 67 -14.89 -16.16 -1.06
C GLN A 67 -13.54 -15.46 -1.19
N ILE A 68 -12.46 -16.05 -0.65
CA ILE A 68 -11.09 -15.51 -0.79
C ILE A 68 -10.73 -15.36 -2.28
N ARG A 69 -10.95 -16.41 -3.07
CA ARG A 69 -10.60 -16.42 -4.50
C ARG A 69 -11.48 -15.51 -5.35
N GLN A 70 -12.78 -15.45 -5.05
CA GLN A 70 -13.72 -14.68 -5.85
C GLN A 70 -13.63 -13.17 -5.57
N TYR A 71 -13.46 -12.79 -4.30
CA TYR A 71 -13.56 -11.40 -3.87
C TYR A 71 -12.21 -10.78 -3.49
N HIS A 72 -11.10 -11.51 -3.58
CA HIS A 72 -9.75 -11.01 -3.26
C HIS A 72 -9.70 -10.34 -1.88
N VAL A 73 -10.23 -11.05 -0.88
CA VAL A 73 -10.51 -10.55 0.46
C VAL A 73 -9.21 -10.11 1.16
N GLY A 74 -9.22 -8.94 1.80
CA GLY A 74 -8.04 -8.39 2.49
C GLY A 74 -7.71 -9.03 3.84
N GLY A 75 -8.69 -9.66 4.51
CA GLY A 75 -8.46 -10.25 5.82
C GLY A 75 -9.40 -11.38 6.23
N LEU A 76 -8.96 -12.16 7.21
CA LEU A 76 -9.73 -13.21 7.88
C LEU A 76 -9.79 -12.93 9.39
N CYS A 77 -10.95 -13.18 9.98
CA CYS A 77 -11.17 -13.17 11.43
C CYS A 77 -11.53 -14.59 11.88
N PHE A 78 -10.73 -15.16 12.79
CA PHE A 78 -10.88 -16.54 13.29
C PHE A 78 -11.73 -16.60 14.55
#